data_AF-S9WM12-F1
#
_entry.id   AF-S9WM12-F1
#
_cell.length_a   1.000
_cell.length_b   1.000
_cell.length_c   1.000
_cell.angle_alpha   90.00
_cell.angle_beta   90.00
_cell.angle_gamma   90.00
#
_symmetry.space_group_name_H-M   'P 1'
#
loop_
_entity.id
_entity.type
_entity.pdbx_description
1 polymer ?
#
loop_
_entity_poly.entity_id
_entity_poly.type
_entity_poly.pdbx_seq_one_letter_code
_entity_poly.pdbx_strand_id
1 'polypeptide(L)'
;MNSTLSSLLPKSTTEWRKLVLAAMQMPREAVQLPSHFFVHTADHRVHVHPMYHPYSCMAAGKASAVLLLLSPAPTGCGFQDMCLTLTKRTISVGSHKGQMSFPGGRLDPGESPSQAAQREGLEEVGLHLHQYEVLGTMSTISANHLGTPLTSVVAISHEPASPTRASPDEVDSVQYVHLSNALLHGAETQCRVIKHVSSFSAKVPHYFPCCFTSDSQDVVSPPLQPSNVARTDEDLDWFPVVPEDFPGELVWGLTSFILCEFVGRIAHAIEREHPTVADAQAATILKCSELVARDPD
;
A
#
# COMPACT_ATOMS: atom_id res chain seq x y z
N MET A 1 -11.59 -8.31 17.65
CA MET A 1 -11.96 -8.61 16.25
C MET A 1 -13.37 -8.10 16.02
N ASN A 2 -13.58 -7.28 14.99
CA ASN A 2 -14.91 -6.87 14.58
C ASN A 2 -15.61 -8.06 13.92
N SER A 3 -16.28 -8.91 14.72
CA SER A 3 -16.76 -10.23 14.31
C SER A 3 -17.76 -10.17 13.15
N THR A 4 -18.44 -9.03 12.99
CA THR A 4 -19.39 -8.81 11.90
C THR A 4 -18.65 -8.64 10.58
N LEU A 5 -17.69 -7.72 10.50
CA LEU A 5 -16.94 -7.46 9.26
C LEU A 5 -16.10 -8.66 8.82
N SER A 6 -15.44 -9.35 9.76
CA SER A 6 -14.66 -10.56 9.42
C SER A 6 -15.50 -11.65 8.77
N SER A 7 -16.79 -11.74 9.12
CA SER A 7 -17.72 -12.71 8.52
C SER A 7 -18.12 -12.39 7.08
N LEU A 8 -17.91 -11.15 6.64
CA LEU A 8 -18.19 -10.67 5.29
C LEU A 8 -16.99 -10.79 4.35
N LEU A 9 -15.79 -11.02 4.88
CA LEU A 9 -14.61 -11.20 4.04
C LEU A 9 -14.69 -12.52 3.24
N PRO A 10 -14.18 -12.54 2.01
CA PRO A 10 -14.16 -13.74 1.18
C PRO A 10 -13.50 -14.95 1.86
N LYS A 11 -14.06 -16.14 1.62
CA LYS A 11 -13.59 -17.42 2.19
C LYS A 11 -12.70 -18.21 1.25
N SER A 12 -12.49 -17.72 0.03
CA SER A 12 -11.63 -18.36 -0.97
C SER A 12 -11.02 -17.33 -1.91
N THR A 13 -9.93 -17.70 -2.58
CA THR A 13 -9.33 -16.87 -3.63
C THR A 13 -10.32 -16.54 -4.76
N THR A 14 -11.22 -17.47 -5.09
CA THR A 14 -12.26 -17.24 -6.12
C THR A 14 -13.24 -16.14 -5.73
N GLU A 15 -13.63 -16.07 -4.46
CA GLU A 15 -14.47 -15.00 -3.94
C GLU A 15 -13.70 -13.67 -3.88
N TRP A 16 -12.42 -13.69 -3.46
CA TRP A 16 -11.53 -12.53 -3.53
C TRP A 16 -11.41 -11.98 -4.94
N ARG A 17 -11.20 -12.84 -5.93
CA ARG A 17 -11.14 -12.46 -7.33
C ARG A 17 -12.38 -11.68 -7.77
N LYS A 18 -13.58 -12.14 -7.39
CA LYS A 18 -14.84 -11.44 -7.70
C LYS A 18 -14.89 -10.06 -7.05
N LEU A 19 -14.54 -9.99 -5.76
CA LEU A 19 -14.52 -8.74 -5.00
C LEU A 19 -13.52 -7.74 -5.60
N VAL A 20 -12.31 -8.18 -5.93
CA VAL A 20 -11.27 -7.35 -6.54
C VAL A 20 -11.71 -6.85 -7.92
N LEU A 21 -12.32 -7.71 -8.75
CA LEU A 21 -12.88 -7.28 -10.03
C LEU A 21 -13.97 -6.22 -9.89
N ALA A 22 -14.86 -6.36 -8.90
CA ALA A 22 -15.89 -5.36 -8.61
C ALA A 22 -15.28 -4.04 -8.14
N ALA A 23 -14.32 -4.10 -7.22
CA ALA A 23 -13.55 -2.95 -6.73
C ALA A 23 -12.78 -2.23 -7.86
N MET A 24 -12.32 -2.99 -8.85
CA MET A 24 -11.56 -2.46 -9.97
C MET A 24 -12.39 -1.75 -11.05
N GLN A 25 -13.69 -2.02 -11.10
CA GLN A 25 -14.62 -1.31 -11.99
C GLN A 25 -15.01 0.08 -11.46
N MET A 26 -14.67 0.39 -10.21
CA MET A 26 -15.04 1.66 -9.60
C MET A 26 -14.20 2.81 -10.17
N PRO A 27 -14.79 3.97 -10.49
CA PRO A 27 -13.98 5.15 -10.75
C PRO A 27 -13.26 5.55 -9.46
N ARG A 28 -12.06 6.10 -9.58
CA ARG A 28 -11.26 6.51 -8.42
C ARG A 28 -12.02 7.49 -7.52
N GLU A 29 -12.80 8.37 -8.13
CA GLU A 29 -13.60 9.41 -7.47
C GLU A 29 -14.74 8.85 -6.61
N ALA A 30 -15.14 7.59 -6.84
CA ALA A 30 -16.11 6.92 -5.97
C ALA A 30 -15.51 6.50 -4.63
N VAL A 31 -14.18 6.44 -4.51
CA VAL A 31 -13.49 6.07 -3.28
C VAL A 31 -13.32 7.32 -2.41
N GLN A 32 -14.18 7.46 -1.41
CA GLN A 32 -14.03 8.52 -0.40
C GLN A 32 -13.01 8.07 0.65
N LEU A 33 -11.78 8.57 0.52
CA LEU A 33 -10.74 8.36 1.53
C LEU A 33 -10.94 9.34 2.70
N PRO A 34 -10.83 8.89 3.96
CA PRO A 34 -10.78 9.76 5.13
C PRO A 34 -9.56 10.67 5.17
N SER A 35 -9.66 11.79 5.88
CA SER A 35 -8.63 12.84 5.91
C SER A 35 -7.22 12.35 6.28
N HIS A 36 -7.09 11.28 7.07
CA HIS A 36 -5.79 10.75 7.47
C HIS A 36 -5.03 10.00 6.35
N PHE A 37 -5.68 9.69 5.22
CA PHE A 37 -5.04 9.13 4.03
C PHE A 37 -4.50 10.20 3.06
N PHE A 38 -4.56 11.47 3.44
CA PHE A 38 -3.99 12.60 2.68
C PHE A 38 -2.71 13.10 3.33
N VAL A 39 -1.91 13.86 2.58
CA VAL A 39 -0.71 14.50 3.12
C VAL A 39 -1.07 15.77 3.86
N HIS A 40 -0.65 15.85 5.12
CA HIS A 40 -0.80 17.05 5.95
C HIS A 40 0.55 17.69 6.18
N THR A 41 0.60 19.01 6.33
CA THR A 41 1.75 19.66 6.96
C THR A 41 1.66 19.62 8.48
N ALA A 42 2.79 19.88 9.14
CA ALA A 42 2.91 20.00 10.60
C ALA A 42 1.86 20.92 11.25
N ASP A 43 1.39 21.96 10.55
CA ASP A 43 0.34 22.88 11.02
C ASP A 43 -1.10 22.35 10.78
N HIS A 44 -1.24 21.04 10.53
CA HIS A 44 -2.50 20.33 10.25
C HIS A 44 -3.29 20.88 9.05
N ARG A 45 -2.63 21.62 8.16
CA ARG A 45 -3.21 22.00 6.88
C ARG A 45 -3.01 20.85 5.88
N VAL A 46 -4.05 20.56 5.12
CA VAL A 46 -3.93 19.64 3.98
C VAL A 46 -3.12 20.35 2.91
N HIS A 47 -1.83 19.99 2.80
CA HIS A 47 -0.92 20.62 1.85
C HIS A 47 -1.08 20.04 0.45
N VAL A 48 -1.37 18.74 0.39
CA VAL A 48 -1.54 18.00 -0.85
C VAL A 48 -2.64 16.98 -0.62
N HIS A 49 -3.81 17.22 -1.22
CA HIS A 49 -4.64 16.09 -1.61
C HIS A 49 -3.75 15.29 -2.55
N PRO A 50 -3.53 13.97 -2.38
CA PRO A 50 -3.06 13.13 -3.47
C PRO A 50 -4.19 13.06 -4.50
N MET A 51 -4.62 14.20 -5.05
CA MET A 51 -5.02 14.30 -6.44
C MET A 51 -3.68 14.57 -7.09
N TYR A 52 -2.87 13.52 -7.30
CA TYR A 52 -2.95 12.79 -8.57
C TYR A 52 -3.36 13.78 -9.64
N HIS A 53 -2.41 14.61 -10.09
CA HIS A 53 -2.68 15.41 -11.27
C HIS A 53 -3.00 14.41 -12.37
N PRO A 54 -4.22 14.43 -12.97
CA PRO A 54 -4.48 13.62 -14.14
C PRO A 54 -3.41 14.00 -15.16
N TYR A 55 -2.54 13.04 -15.47
CA TYR A 55 -1.45 13.29 -16.39
C TYR A 55 -2.06 13.53 -17.77
N SER A 56 -1.89 14.72 -18.32
CA SER A 56 -2.47 15.11 -19.61
C SER A 56 -1.65 14.64 -20.81
N CYS A 57 -0.47 14.02 -20.60
CA CYS A 57 0.36 13.52 -21.69
C CYS A 57 1.31 12.39 -21.23
N MET A 58 1.11 11.17 -21.73
CA MET A 58 2.08 10.08 -21.58
C MET A 58 3.16 10.22 -22.67
N ALA A 59 4.32 10.79 -22.32
CA ALA A 59 5.50 10.62 -23.17
C ALA A 59 6.06 9.21 -22.96
N ALA A 60 6.05 8.38 -24.00
CA ALA A 60 6.60 7.02 -23.97
C ALA A 60 8.07 7.05 -23.49
N GLY A 61 8.42 6.15 -22.56
CA GLY A 61 9.78 6.04 -21.98
C GLY A 61 10.04 6.76 -20.65
N LYS A 62 9.06 7.53 -20.13
CA LYS A 62 9.11 8.10 -18.77
C LYS A 62 8.06 7.56 -17.80
N ALA A 63 7.24 6.59 -18.23
CA ALA A 63 6.24 5.97 -17.38
C ALA A 63 6.83 4.74 -16.67
N SER A 64 6.22 4.38 -15.55
CA SER A 64 6.51 3.19 -14.76
C SER A 64 5.26 2.37 -14.52
N ALA A 65 5.43 1.10 -14.22
CA ALA A 65 4.37 0.23 -13.77
C ALA A 65 4.83 -0.64 -12.61
N VAL A 66 3.89 -0.98 -11.73
CA VAL A 66 4.14 -1.83 -10.58
C VAL A 66 3.12 -2.95 -10.50
N LEU A 67 3.54 -4.10 -9.99
CA LEU A 67 2.72 -5.30 -9.82
C LEU A 67 2.17 -5.38 -8.39
N LEU A 68 0.87 -5.20 -8.25
CA LEU A 68 0.12 -5.46 -7.03
C LEU A 68 -0.35 -6.91 -7.07
N LEU A 69 0.51 -7.84 -6.66
CA LEU A 69 0.15 -9.26 -6.59
C LEU A 69 -0.52 -9.57 -5.26
N LEU A 70 -1.76 -10.05 -5.32
CA LEU A 70 -2.47 -10.69 -4.22
C LEU A 70 -2.21 -12.21 -4.21
N SER A 71 -1.78 -12.77 -3.08
CA SER A 71 -1.71 -14.22 -2.86
C SER A 71 -2.42 -14.63 -1.58
N PRO A 72 -3.07 -15.81 -1.53
CA PRO A 72 -3.73 -16.29 -0.33
C PRO A 72 -2.71 -16.53 0.79
N ALA A 73 -3.04 -16.05 1.98
CA ALA A 73 -2.32 -16.30 3.22
C ALA A 73 -3.14 -17.24 4.12
N PRO A 74 -2.53 -18.25 4.76
CA PRO A 74 -3.26 -19.19 5.61
C PRO A 74 -3.64 -18.54 6.94
N THR A 75 -4.93 -18.21 7.17
CA THR A 75 -5.30 -17.40 8.34
C THR A 75 -6.12 -18.06 9.42
N GLY A 76 -6.69 -19.26 9.23
CA GLY A 76 -7.31 -20.01 10.34
C GLY A 76 -8.49 -19.32 11.07
N CYS A 77 -8.90 -18.12 10.69
CA CYS A 77 -9.88 -17.28 11.38
C CYS A 77 -11.21 -17.10 10.61
N GLY A 78 -11.58 -18.09 9.78
CA GLY A 78 -12.92 -18.20 9.18
C GLY A 78 -13.13 -17.43 7.88
N PHE A 79 -12.11 -16.72 7.40
CA PHE A 79 -12.01 -16.13 6.06
C PHE A 79 -10.66 -16.51 5.43
N GLN A 80 -10.53 -16.31 4.11
CA GLN A 80 -9.25 -16.43 3.42
C GLN A 80 -8.59 -15.05 3.46
N ASP A 81 -7.41 -14.90 4.06
CA ASP A 81 -6.69 -13.63 3.94
C ASP A 81 -5.88 -13.59 2.64
N MET A 82 -5.52 -12.38 2.21
CA MET A 82 -4.65 -12.16 1.08
C MET A 82 -3.49 -11.26 1.49
N CYS A 83 -2.31 -11.56 0.99
CA CYS A 83 -1.13 -10.72 1.11
C CYS A 83 -0.86 -9.97 -0.18
N LEU A 84 -0.41 -8.73 -0.06
CA LEU A 84 0.24 -8.00 -1.13
C LEU A 84 1.75 -8.22 -1.05
N THR A 85 2.38 -8.56 -2.18
CA THR A 85 3.84 -8.73 -2.26
C THR A 85 4.53 -7.39 -2.50
N LEU A 86 5.51 -7.05 -1.65
CA LEU A 86 6.38 -5.88 -1.76
C LEU A 86 7.86 -6.31 -1.74
N THR A 87 8.73 -5.42 -2.20
CA THR A 87 10.19 -5.53 -2.15
C THR A 87 10.77 -4.40 -1.32
N LYS A 88 11.75 -4.73 -0.47
CA LYS A 88 12.64 -3.75 0.14
C LYS A 88 13.77 -3.49 -0.85
N ARG A 89 13.95 -2.24 -1.27
CA ARG A 89 15.04 -1.86 -2.17
C ARG A 89 16.37 -1.89 -1.42
N THR A 90 17.44 -2.33 -2.08
CA THR A 90 18.79 -2.28 -1.50
C THR A 90 19.23 -0.84 -1.21
N ILE A 91 20.30 -0.66 -0.44
CA ILE A 91 20.90 0.67 -0.20
C ILE A 91 21.77 1.16 -1.37
N SER A 92 22.12 0.26 -2.30
CA SER A 92 23.03 0.52 -3.41
C SER A 92 22.34 1.14 -4.62
N VAL A 93 21.02 1.01 -4.77
CA VAL A 93 20.27 1.60 -5.90
C VAL A 93 20.35 3.12 -5.92
N GLY A 94 20.26 3.71 -7.12
CA GLY A 94 20.40 5.17 -7.30
C GLY A 94 19.28 6.02 -6.69
N SER A 95 18.12 5.44 -6.38
CA SER A 95 16.94 6.15 -5.88
C SER A 95 16.08 5.26 -4.98
N HIS A 96 15.37 5.86 -4.01
CA HIS A 96 14.45 5.18 -3.09
C HIS A 96 15.14 4.06 -2.27
N LYS A 97 16.38 4.30 -1.86
CA LYS A 97 17.21 3.36 -1.09
C LYS A 97 16.48 2.90 0.18
N GLY A 98 16.47 1.59 0.44
CA GLY A 98 15.85 1.01 1.64
C GLY A 98 14.32 1.10 1.69
N GLN A 99 13.66 1.74 0.73
CA GLN A 99 12.21 1.95 0.76
C GLN A 99 11.46 0.70 0.30
N MET A 100 10.26 0.54 0.86
CA MET A 100 9.30 -0.47 0.42
C MET A 100 8.59 -0.04 -0.87
N SER A 101 8.58 -0.93 -1.86
CA SER A 101 7.87 -0.75 -3.13
C SER A 101 7.16 -2.03 -3.56
N PHE A 102 6.11 -1.90 -4.37
CA PHE A 102 5.65 -3.03 -5.18
C PHE A 102 6.72 -3.38 -6.22
N PRO A 103 6.89 -4.65 -6.63
CA PRO A 103 7.76 -5.01 -7.74
C PRO A 103 7.42 -4.19 -8.98
N GLY A 104 8.40 -3.60 -9.64
CA GLY A 104 8.11 -2.71 -10.77
C GLY A 104 9.20 -1.72 -11.12
N GLY A 105 9.04 -1.13 -12.30
CA GLY A 105 10.07 -0.30 -12.91
C GLY A 105 9.54 0.50 -14.09
N ARG A 106 10.46 0.99 -14.91
CA ARG A 106 10.12 1.82 -16.08
C ARG A 106 9.60 0.94 -17.21
N LEU A 107 8.72 1.51 -18.03
CA LEU A 107 8.29 0.88 -19.27
C LEU A 107 9.43 0.96 -20.30
N ASP A 108 9.73 -0.16 -20.94
CA ASP A 108 10.59 -0.19 -22.11
C ASP A 108 9.85 0.32 -23.37
N PRO A 109 10.58 0.73 -24.43
CA PRO A 109 9.97 1.17 -25.67
C PRO A 109 9.00 0.14 -26.25
N GLY A 110 7.73 0.49 -26.32
CA GLY A 110 6.67 -0.37 -26.86
C GLY A 110 5.98 -1.27 -25.83
N GLU A 111 6.40 -1.26 -24.57
CA GLU A 111 5.69 -1.98 -23.50
C GLU A 111 4.39 -1.28 -23.10
N SER A 112 3.37 -2.07 -22.85
CA SER A 112 2.21 -1.66 -22.04
C SER A 112 2.58 -1.72 -20.54
N PRO A 113 1.85 -1.01 -19.67
CA PRO A 113 2.05 -1.09 -18.23
C PRO A 113 2.00 -2.51 -17.66
N SER A 114 1.09 -3.35 -18.18
CA SER A 114 0.99 -4.75 -17.76
C SER A 114 2.24 -5.56 -18.13
N GLN A 115 2.79 -5.36 -19.34
CA GLN A 115 4.03 -6.02 -19.76
C GLN A 115 5.21 -5.61 -18.87
N ALA A 116 5.36 -4.31 -18.60
CA ALA A 116 6.43 -3.80 -17.74
C ALA A 116 6.33 -4.37 -16.32
N ALA A 117 5.15 -4.31 -15.68
CA ALA A 117 4.97 -4.85 -14.33
C ALA A 117 5.22 -6.37 -14.26
N GLN A 118 4.84 -7.11 -15.31
CA GLN A 118 5.08 -8.54 -15.41
C GLN A 118 6.56 -8.89 -15.60
N ARG A 119 7.28 -8.14 -16.46
CA ARG A 119 8.72 -8.28 -16.66
C ARG A 119 9.47 -8.01 -15.34
N GLU A 120 9.19 -6.89 -14.70
CA GLU A 120 9.81 -6.50 -13.42
C GLU A 120 9.47 -7.51 -12.31
N GLY A 121 8.24 -8.02 -12.25
CA GLY A 121 7.87 -9.09 -11.33
C GLY A 121 8.70 -10.37 -11.53
N LEU A 122 9.07 -10.69 -12.77
CA LEU A 122 9.98 -11.80 -13.06
C LEU A 122 11.44 -11.46 -12.69
N GLU A 123 11.93 -10.29 -13.08
CA GLU A 123 13.32 -9.85 -12.91
C GLU A 123 13.68 -9.62 -11.43
N GLU A 124 12.83 -8.89 -10.69
CA GLU A 124 13.09 -8.54 -9.29
C GLU A 124 12.80 -9.71 -8.35
N VAL A 125 11.67 -10.41 -8.55
CA VAL A 125 11.14 -11.38 -7.59
C VAL A 125 10.83 -12.78 -8.14
N GLY A 126 11.20 -13.08 -9.39
CA GLY A 126 11.06 -14.43 -9.95
C GLY A 126 9.61 -14.89 -10.14
N LEU A 127 8.65 -13.96 -10.21
CA LEU A 127 7.24 -14.28 -10.39
C LEU A 127 6.93 -14.48 -11.88
N HIS A 128 6.70 -15.73 -12.26
CA HIS A 128 6.33 -16.12 -13.61
C HIS A 128 4.85 -15.91 -13.91
N LEU A 129 4.55 -15.58 -15.17
CA LEU A 129 3.18 -15.32 -15.67
C LEU A 129 2.16 -16.44 -15.43
N HIS A 130 2.61 -17.69 -15.29
CA HIS A 130 1.70 -18.83 -15.05
C HIS A 130 1.26 -18.95 -13.58
N GLN A 131 1.88 -18.19 -12.68
CA GLN A 131 1.61 -18.25 -11.24
C GLN A 131 0.45 -17.32 -10.83
N TYR A 132 0.06 -16.36 -11.67
CA TYR A 132 -0.98 -15.40 -11.36
C TYR A 132 -1.74 -14.96 -12.61
N GLU A 133 -2.95 -14.44 -12.43
CA GLU A 133 -3.72 -13.77 -13.49
C GLU A 133 -3.73 -12.25 -13.24
N VAL A 134 -3.63 -11.46 -14.32
CA VAL A 134 -3.80 -10.00 -14.25
C VAL A 134 -5.30 -9.68 -14.32
N LEU A 135 -5.80 -8.92 -13.34
CA LEU A 135 -7.20 -8.54 -13.23
C LEU A 135 -7.49 -7.17 -13.87
N GLY A 136 -6.48 -6.30 -13.97
CA GLY A 136 -6.60 -4.99 -14.59
C GLY A 136 -5.59 -3.99 -14.06
N THR A 137 -5.84 -2.71 -14.31
CA THR A 137 -4.99 -1.60 -13.85
C THR A 137 -5.79 -0.58 -13.06
N MET A 138 -5.20 -0.03 -11.99
CA MET A 138 -5.73 1.17 -11.34
C MET A 138 -5.40 2.42 -12.14
N SER A 139 -5.98 3.56 -11.74
CA SER A 139 -5.69 4.85 -12.36
C SER A 139 -4.21 5.17 -12.28
N THR A 140 -3.64 5.74 -13.36
CA THR A 140 -2.24 6.19 -13.36
C THR A 140 -2.07 7.39 -12.44
N ILE A 141 -1.02 7.35 -11.63
CA ILE A 141 -0.72 8.33 -10.60
C ILE A 141 0.68 8.92 -10.79
N SER A 142 0.96 10.05 -10.16
CA SER A 142 2.33 10.58 -10.07
C SER A 142 2.52 11.36 -8.79
N ALA A 143 3.76 11.40 -8.28
CA ALA A 143 4.10 12.13 -7.07
C ALA A 143 3.89 13.64 -7.20
N ASN A 144 4.04 14.21 -8.40
CA ASN A 144 3.73 15.59 -8.73
C ASN A 144 3.53 15.76 -10.24
N HIS A 145 3.21 16.99 -10.70
CA HIS A 145 2.97 17.31 -12.11
C HIS A 145 4.19 17.11 -13.04
N LEU A 146 5.39 16.95 -12.49
CA LEU A 146 6.63 16.64 -13.22
C LEU A 146 7.12 15.20 -12.98
N GLY A 147 6.43 14.45 -12.13
CA GLY A 147 6.85 13.13 -11.70
C GLY A 147 6.61 12.08 -12.78
N THR A 148 7.31 10.97 -12.70
CA THR A 148 7.05 9.79 -13.56
C THR A 148 5.60 9.32 -13.37
N PRO A 149 4.81 9.17 -14.45
CA PRO A 149 3.52 8.50 -14.38
C PRO A 149 3.72 7.04 -13.96
N LEU A 150 2.94 6.56 -13.01
CA LEU A 150 3.01 5.20 -12.49
C LEU A 150 1.65 4.53 -12.56
N THR A 151 1.60 3.34 -13.15
CA THR A 151 0.38 2.56 -13.28
C THR A 151 0.47 1.29 -12.45
N SER A 152 -0.49 1.08 -11.55
CA SER A 152 -0.58 -0.12 -10.73
C SER A 152 -1.34 -1.22 -11.50
N VAL A 153 -0.69 -2.36 -11.68
CA VAL A 153 -1.25 -3.56 -12.34
C VAL A 153 -1.65 -4.55 -11.25
N VAL A 154 -2.94 -4.83 -11.13
CA VAL A 154 -3.49 -5.71 -10.09
C VAL A 154 -3.55 -7.14 -10.60
N ALA A 155 -2.97 -8.06 -9.85
CA ALA A 155 -2.93 -9.48 -10.18
C ALA A 155 -3.30 -10.33 -8.96
N ILE A 156 -3.77 -11.55 -9.22
CA ILE A 156 -4.12 -12.50 -8.15
C ILE A 156 -3.53 -13.89 -8.47
N SER A 157 -2.97 -14.52 -7.45
CA SER A 157 -2.55 -15.92 -7.47
C SER A 157 -3.60 -16.79 -6.79
N HIS A 158 -3.81 -18.00 -7.30
CA HIS A 158 -4.71 -18.99 -6.68
C HIS A 158 -4.09 -19.74 -5.50
N GLU A 159 -2.76 -19.84 -5.50
CA GLU A 159 -1.95 -20.48 -4.45
C GLU A 159 -1.05 -19.44 -3.77
N PRO A 160 -0.56 -19.69 -2.54
CA PRO A 160 0.42 -18.81 -1.92
C PRO A 160 1.60 -18.54 -2.87
N ALA A 161 1.92 -17.27 -3.09
CA ALA A 161 3.01 -16.92 -3.99
C ALA A 161 4.35 -17.31 -3.34
N SER A 162 5.35 -17.66 -4.14
CA SER A 162 6.70 -17.93 -3.64
C SER A 162 7.72 -17.03 -4.34
N PRO A 163 7.60 -15.69 -4.19
CA PRO A 163 8.59 -14.77 -4.73
C PRO A 163 9.98 -15.06 -4.16
N THR A 164 10.99 -14.90 -4.99
CA THR A 164 12.40 -15.04 -4.62
C THR A 164 13.07 -13.68 -4.66
N ARG A 165 14.32 -13.57 -4.22
CA ARG A 165 15.15 -12.39 -4.46
C ARG A 165 15.93 -12.59 -5.76
N ALA A 166 15.24 -12.49 -6.90
CA ALA A 166 15.79 -12.80 -8.22
C ALA A 166 16.83 -11.77 -8.69
N SER A 167 16.70 -10.52 -8.23
CA SER A 167 17.71 -9.46 -8.41
C SER A 167 18.28 -8.99 -7.07
N PRO A 168 19.30 -9.67 -6.48
CA PRO A 168 19.89 -9.30 -5.19
C PRO A 168 20.58 -7.93 -5.16
N ASP A 169 20.92 -7.37 -6.32
CA ASP A 169 21.54 -6.05 -6.42
C ASP A 169 20.52 -4.92 -6.22
N GLU A 170 19.23 -5.19 -6.46
CA GLU A 170 18.14 -4.21 -6.41
C GLU A 170 17.14 -4.48 -5.28
N VAL A 171 16.88 -5.75 -4.99
CA VAL A 171 15.98 -6.23 -3.93
C VAL A 171 16.80 -6.76 -2.77
N ASP A 172 16.58 -6.22 -1.58
CA ASP A 172 17.18 -6.67 -0.32
C ASP A 172 16.37 -7.82 0.30
N SER A 173 15.06 -7.63 0.41
CA SER A 173 14.12 -8.63 0.92
C SER A 173 12.75 -8.53 0.26
N VAL A 174 12.00 -9.63 0.31
CA VAL A 174 10.57 -9.67 -0.04
C VAL A 174 9.77 -9.51 1.24
N GLN A 175 8.72 -8.71 1.20
CA GLN A 175 7.89 -8.35 2.32
C GLN A 175 6.41 -8.45 1.93
N TYR A 176 5.53 -8.54 2.92
CA TYR A 176 4.10 -8.74 2.72
C TYR A 176 3.27 -7.73 3.50
N VAL A 177 2.16 -7.28 2.91
CA VAL A 177 1.10 -6.60 3.66
C VAL A 177 -0.16 -7.44 3.63
N HIS A 178 -0.62 -7.87 4.80
CA HIS A 178 -1.87 -8.60 4.97
C HIS A 178 -3.07 -7.67 4.80
N LEU A 179 -4.00 -8.04 3.91
CA LEU A 179 -5.24 -7.27 3.72
C LEU A 179 -6.13 -7.32 4.96
N SER A 180 -6.11 -8.40 5.74
CA SER A 180 -6.78 -8.47 7.03
C SER A 180 -6.35 -7.36 7.99
N ASN A 181 -5.05 -7.03 8.06
CA ASN A 181 -4.57 -5.91 8.84
C ASN A 181 -5.16 -4.59 8.35
N ALA A 182 -5.14 -4.37 7.04
CA ALA A 182 -5.64 -3.13 6.46
C ALA A 182 -7.18 -2.98 6.55
N LEU A 183 -7.93 -4.08 6.50
CA LEU A 183 -9.40 -4.07 6.45
C LEU A 183 -10.05 -4.22 7.82
N LEU A 184 -9.48 -5.03 8.72
CA LEU A 184 -10.06 -5.34 10.03
C LEU A 184 -9.38 -4.59 11.18
N HIS A 185 -8.12 -4.21 10.99
CA HIS A 185 -7.24 -3.71 12.05
C HIS A 185 -6.57 -2.37 11.71
N GLY A 186 -7.15 -1.58 10.79
CA GLY A 186 -6.54 -0.33 10.33
C GLY A 186 -6.21 0.63 11.48
N ALA A 187 -7.12 0.78 12.45
CA ALA A 187 -6.91 1.61 13.64
C ALA A 187 -5.76 1.14 14.54
N GLU A 188 -5.35 -0.13 14.43
CA GLU A 188 -4.30 -0.75 15.22
C GLU A 188 -2.99 -0.91 14.45
N THR A 189 -3.01 -0.90 13.11
CA THR A 189 -1.86 -1.31 12.27
C THR A 189 -1.42 -0.26 11.26
N GLN A 190 -2.23 0.79 11.07
CA GLN A 190 -1.89 1.94 10.23
C GLN A 190 -1.70 3.16 11.12
N CYS A 191 -0.77 4.03 10.74
CA CYS A 191 -0.51 5.28 11.42
C CYS A 191 -0.07 6.33 10.40
N ARG A 192 0.42 7.48 10.87
CA ARG A 192 1.09 8.46 10.02
C ARG A 192 2.59 8.39 10.24
N VAL A 193 3.38 8.68 9.21
CA VAL A 193 4.83 8.93 9.37
C VAL A 193 5.13 10.38 9.06
N ILE A 194 5.97 11.00 9.88
CA ILE A 194 6.51 12.31 9.58
C ILE A 194 7.70 12.15 8.64
N LYS A 195 7.76 12.98 7.59
CA LYS A 195 8.92 13.07 6.70
C LYS A 195 9.37 14.52 6.50
N HIS A 196 10.67 14.76 6.61
CA HIS A 196 11.32 16.02 6.24
C HIS A 196 11.72 16.00 4.76
N VAL A 197 10.73 16.10 3.88
CA VAL A 197 10.95 15.95 2.43
C VAL A 197 11.26 17.29 1.78
N SER A 198 12.51 17.48 1.32
CA SER A 198 12.96 18.70 0.64
C SER A 198 12.18 19.02 -0.65
N SER A 199 11.59 18.01 -1.29
CA SER A 199 10.84 18.08 -2.54
C SER A 199 9.55 18.91 -2.48
N PHE A 200 9.01 19.17 -1.29
CA PHE A 200 7.76 19.94 -1.13
C PHE A 200 8.00 21.43 -0.91
N SER A 201 9.24 21.93 -1.00
CA SER A 201 9.63 23.35 -0.81
C SER A 201 9.24 23.97 0.54
N ALA A 202 8.61 23.22 1.43
CA ALA A 202 8.13 23.69 2.71
C ALA A 202 9.24 23.58 3.76
N LYS A 203 9.34 24.60 4.62
CA LYS A 203 10.17 24.56 5.83
C LYS A 203 9.55 23.73 6.96
N VAL A 204 8.41 23.10 6.70
CA VAL A 204 7.65 22.30 7.66
C VAL A 204 7.55 20.85 7.17
N PRO A 205 7.62 19.88 8.09
CA PRO A 205 7.52 18.46 7.74
C PRO A 205 6.10 18.06 7.35
N HIS A 206 6.00 16.90 6.69
CA HIS A 206 4.76 16.37 6.13
C HIS A 206 4.40 15.03 6.77
N TYR A 207 3.11 14.77 6.93
CA TYR A 207 2.57 13.49 7.37
C TYR A 207 2.09 12.67 6.18
N PHE A 208 2.58 11.45 6.08
CA PHE A 208 2.12 10.47 5.10
C PHE A 208 1.34 9.36 5.80
N PRO A 209 0.27 8.82 5.18
CA PRO A 209 -0.27 7.55 5.63
C PRO A 209 0.80 6.47 5.50
N CYS A 210 0.94 5.64 6.52
CA CYS A 210 1.86 4.51 6.50
C CYS A 210 1.28 3.28 7.18
N CYS A 211 1.85 2.14 6.81
CA CYS A 211 1.62 0.85 7.44
C CYS A 211 2.95 0.09 7.49
N PHE A 212 2.91 -1.13 8.00
CA PHE A 212 4.10 -1.95 8.22
C PHE A 212 3.94 -3.32 7.57
N THR A 213 5.04 -3.86 7.07
CA THR A 213 5.06 -5.17 6.43
C THR A 213 5.25 -6.32 7.42
N SER A 214 5.18 -7.53 6.92
CA SER A 214 5.68 -8.76 7.53
C SER A 214 6.71 -9.40 6.60
N ASP A 215 7.68 -10.11 7.16
CA ASP A 215 8.65 -10.90 6.41
C ASP A 215 8.09 -12.25 5.94
N SER A 216 6.87 -12.60 6.34
CA SER A 216 6.22 -13.87 6.04
C SER A 216 4.75 -13.70 5.64
N GLN A 217 4.27 -14.56 4.73
CA GLN A 217 2.84 -14.69 4.40
C GLN A 217 2.03 -15.40 5.49
N ASP A 218 2.70 -16.07 6.42
CA ASP A 218 2.05 -16.84 7.49
C ASP A 218 1.96 -16.06 8.80
N VAL A 219 2.64 -14.91 8.89
CA VAL A 219 2.74 -14.11 10.11
C VAL A 219 2.17 -12.73 9.84
N VAL A 220 1.05 -12.43 10.45
CA VAL A 220 0.45 -11.09 10.39
C VAL A 220 1.26 -10.13 11.27
N SER A 221 1.61 -8.95 10.76
CA SER A 221 2.30 -7.91 11.54
C SER A 221 1.48 -7.54 12.78
N PRO A 222 2.08 -7.47 13.97
CA PRO A 222 1.35 -7.19 15.20
C PRO A 222 0.82 -5.74 15.25
N PRO A 223 -0.21 -5.47 16.09
CA PRO A 223 -0.68 -4.12 16.37
C PRO A 223 0.44 -3.18 16.84
N LEU A 224 0.35 -1.93 16.42
CA LEU A 224 1.23 -0.85 16.87
C LEU A 224 1.12 -0.68 18.38
N GLN A 225 2.29 -0.58 19.02
CA GLN A 225 2.38 -0.30 20.44
C GLN A 225 2.84 1.15 20.64
N PRO A 226 2.20 1.92 21.52
CA PRO A 226 2.68 3.25 21.86
C PRO A 226 4.06 3.16 22.51
N SER A 227 4.93 4.11 22.21
CA SER A 227 6.24 4.19 22.84
C SER A 227 6.16 4.84 24.22
N ASN A 228 7.02 4.40 25.14
CA ASN A 228 7.34 5.12 26.38
C ASN A 228 8.48 6.14 26.18
N VAL A 229 9.00 6.30 24.95
CA VAL A 229 10.06 7.25 24.62
C VAL A 229 9.60 8.66 24.93
N ALA A 230 10.42 9.38 25.70
CA ALA A 230 10.14 10.75 26.08
C ALA A 230 10.11 11.66 24.85
N ARG A 231 9.23 12.66 24.91
CA ARG A 231 9.16 13.77 23.96
C ARG A 231 10.54 14.42 23.81
N THR A 232 10.87 14.74 22.58
CA THR A 232 11.95 15.64 22.19
C THR A 232 11.36 16.93 21.63
N ASP A 233 12.14 18.01 21.59
CA ASP A 233 11.69 19.28 21.01
C ASP A 233 11.45 19.18 19.49
N GLU A 234 12.06 18.19 18.83
CA GLU A 234 11.88 17.90 17.40
C GLU A 234 10.51 17.27 17.10
N ASP A 235 9.83 16.70 18.10
CA ASP A 235 8.49 16.12 17.96
C ASP A 235 7.38 17.18 17.88
N LEU A 236 7.64 18.47 18.07
CA LEU A 236 6.61 19.53 18.07
C LEU A 236 5.34 19.10 18.83
N ASP A 237 4.14 19.18 18.25
CA ASP A 237 2.85 18.76 18.86
C ASP A 237 2.52 17.25 18.68
N TRP A 238 3.50 16.42 18.31
CA TRP A 238 3.22 15.10 17.71
C TRP A 238 3.21 13.99 18.75
N PHE A 239 2.01 13.61 19.19
CA PHE A 239 1.82 12.55 20.18
C PHE A 239 0.57 11.72 19.90
N PRO A 240 0.62 10.39 20.15
CA PRO A 240 1.77 9.60 20.63
C PRO A 240 2.67 9.10 19.50
N VAL A 241 3.96 8.85 19.78
CA VAL A 241 4.94 8.38 18.79
C VAL A 241 5.11 6.85 18.82
N VAL A 242 5.24 6.20 17.65
CA VAL A 242 5.58 4.77 17.51
C VAL A 242 7.10 4.59 17.71
N PRO A 243 7.57 3.59 18.49
CA PRO A 243 9.00 3.36 18.69
C PRO A 243 9.74 3.10 17.37
N GLU A 244 11.07 3.30 17.36
CA GLU A 244 11.96 2.92 16.25
C GLU A 244 11.95 1.40 15.96
N ASP A 245 11.41 0.60 16.90
CA ASP A 245 11.15 -0.84 16.76
C ASP A 245 9.75 -1.06 16.16
N PHE A 246 9.62 -0.76 14.86
CA PHE A 246 8.38 -0.97 14.13
C PHE A 246 8.03 -2.46 14.05
N PRO A 247 6.73 -2.83 13.98
CA PRO A 247 6.29 -4.22 13.86
C PRO A 247 6.71 -4.90 12.54
N GLY A 248 7.38 -4.18 11.64
CA GLY A 248 7.92 -4.60 10.36
C GLY A 248 8.48 -3.40 9.59
N GLU A 249 8.71 -3.55 8.28
CA GLU A 249 9.29 -2.47 7.47
C GLU A 249 8.27 -1.38 7.18
N LEU A 250 8.70 -0.11 7.25
CA LEU A 250 7.85 1.06 7.05
C LEU A 250 7.45 1.22 5.57
N VAL A 251 6.16 1.19 5.29
CA VAL A 251 5.57 1.49 3.96
C VAL A 251 5.01 2.90 3.95
N TRP A 252 5.54 3.76 3.08
CA TRP A 252 5.11 5.16 2.96
C TRP A 252 5.21 5.67 1.52
N GLY A 253 4.86 6.94 1.30
CA GLY A 253 5.00 7.59 -0.01
C GLY A 253 4.03 7.03 -1.04
N LEU A 254 4.48 6.88 -2.29
CA LEU A 254 3.59 6.43 -3.38
C LEU A 254 3.06 5.01 -3.16
N THR A 255 3.89 4.13 -2.58
CA THR A 255 3.51 2.75 -2.24
C THR A 255 2.34 2.73 -1.27
N SER A 256 2.36 3.55 -0.21
CA SER A 256 1.24 3.59 0.74
C SER A 256 -0.02 4.19 0.09
N PHE A 257 0.09 5.21 -0.77
CA PHE A 257 -1.08 5.74 -1.47
C PHE A 257 -1.76 4.72 -2.38
N ILE A 258 -0.98 3.94 -3.13
CA ILE A 258 -1.48 2.84 -3.96
C ILE A 258 -2.24 1.84 -3.10
N LEU A 259 -1.65 1.44 -1.96
CA LEU A 259 -2.26 0.51 -1.02
C LEU A 259 -3.58 1.08 -0.45
N CYS A 260 -3.58 2.34 -0.04
CA CYS A 260 -4.76 2.99 0.54
C CYS A 260 -5.89 3.13 -0.48
N GLU A 261 -5.58 3.48 -1.74
CA GLU A 261 -6.58 3.48 -2.81
C GLU A 261 -7.12 2.07 -3.04
N PHE A 262 -6.25 1.07 -3.13
CA PHE A 262 -6.67 -0.32 -3.35
C PHE A 262 -7.59 -0.81 -2.22
N VAL A 263 -7.19 -0.63 -0.96
CA VAL A 263 -8.00 -0.98 0.23
C VAL A 263 -9.30 -0.18 0.25
N GLY A 264 -9.28 1.10 -0.12
CA GLY A 264 -10.49 1.93 -0.21
C GLY A 264 -11.48 1.41 -1.25
N ARG A 265 -11.01 0.94 -2.41
CA ARG A 265 -11.85 0.29 -3.43
C ARG A 265 -12.48 -0.99 -2.91
N ILE A 266 -11.70 -1.82 -2.20
CA ILE A 266 -12.19 -3.07 -1.59
C ILE A 266 -13.23 -2.76 -0.51
N ALA A 267 -12.94 -1.84 0.40
CA ALA A 267 -13.85 -1.41 1.46
C ALA A 267 -15.19 -0.93 0.89
N HIS A 268 -15.16 -0.10 -0.16
CA HIS A 268 -16.37 0.36 -0.80
C HIS A 268 -17.12 -0.75 -1.55
N ALA A 269 -16.43 -1.70 -2.17
CA ALA A 269 -17.07 -2.85 -2.80
C ALA A 269 -17.82 -3.71 -1.76
N ILE A 270 -17.23 -3.94 -0.58
CA ILE A 270 -17.88 -4.63 0.54
C ILE A 270 -19.10 -3.82 1.03
N GLU A 271 -18.95 -2.50 1.23
CA GLU A 271 -20.05 -1.62 1.64
C GLU A 271 -21.24 -1.70 0.68
N ARG A 272 -21.00 -1.71 -0.63
CA ARG A 272 -22.05 -1.80 -1.65
C ARG A 272 -22.83 -3.11 -1.60
N GLU A 273 -22.18 -4.22 -1.26
CA GLU A 273 -22.84 -5.51 -1.09
C GLU A 273 -23.58 -5.60 0.26
N HIS A 274 -23.13 -4.85 1.26
CA HIS A 274 -23.64 -4.90 2.64
C HIS A 274 -23.93 -3.51 3.24
N PRO A 275 -24.80 -2.68 2.63
CA PRO A 275 -24.97 -1.27 2.99
C PRO A 275 -25.58 -1.05 4.39
N THR A 276 -26.23 -2.06 4.97
CA THR A 276 -26.84 -1.99 6.30
C THR A 276 -25.90 -2.43 7.42
N VAL A 277 -24.70 -2.94 7.10
CA VAL A 277 -23.72 -3.37 8.10
C VAL A 277 -22.81 -2.18 8.42
N ALA A 278 -22.97 -1.60 9.61
CA ALA A 278 -22.21 -0.43 10.04
C ALA A 278 -20.69 -0.65 10.03
N ASP A 279 -20.26 -1.87 10.35
CA ASP A 279 -18.86 -2.28 10.34
C ASP A 279 -18.28 -2.41 8.91
N ALA A 280 -19.14 -2.60 7.92
CA ALA A 280 -18.77 -2.73 6.51
C ALA A 280 -18.67 -1.38 5.78
N GLN A 281 -19.04 -0.28 6.44
CA GLN A 281 -18.92 1.05 5.85
C GLN A 281 -17.45 1.37 5.60
N ALA A 282 -17.14 1.94 4.43
CA ALA A 282 -15.76 2.29 4.08
C ALA A 282 -15.15 3.25 5.12
N ALA A 283 -15.94 4.19 5.67
CA ALA A 283 -15.50 5.08 6.73
C ALA A 283 -15.15 4.36 8.06
N THR A 284 -15.71 3.17 8.30
CA THR A 284 -15.38 2.33 9.46
C THR A 284 -14.12 1.52 9.21
N ILE A 285 -13.95 0.97 8.00
CA ILE A 285 -12.80 0.16 7.57
C ILE A 285 -11.54 1.01 7.45
N LEU A 286 -11.66 2.17 6.80
CA LEU A 286 -10.59 3.12 6.53
C LEU A 286 -10.33 3.97 7.78
N LYS A 287 -9.82 3.33 8.84
CA LYS A 287 -9.37 4.00 10.06
C LYS A 287 -7.88 3.79 10.25
N CYS A 288 -7.28 4.73 10.96
CA CYS A 288 -5.86 4.79 11.24
C CYS A 288 -5.69 5.16 12.71
N SER A 289 -4.58 4.71 13.31
CA SER A 289 -4.21 5.06 14.67
C SER A 289 -3.93 6.56 14.81
N GLU A 290 -4.12 7.10 16.02
CA GLU A 290 -3.64 8.44 16.38
C GLU A 290 -2.10 8.49 16.54
N LEU A 291 -1.44 7.32 16.49
CA LEU A 291 0.00 7.21 16.56
C LEU A 291 0.69 7.86 15.36
N VAL A 292 1.92 8.32 15.57
CA VAL A 292 2.79 8.84 14.52
C VAL A 292 4.16 8.16 14.57
N ALA A 293 4.60 7.55 13.47
CA ALA A 293 5.94 7.01 13.30
C ALA A 293 6.94 8.15 13.02
N ARG A 294 8.10 8.10 13.67
CA ARG A 294 9.25 8.94 13.29
C ARG A 294 9.90 8.39 12.02
N ASP A 295 10.46 9.27 11.20
CA ASP A 295 11.36 8.83 10.15
C ASP A 295 12.60 8.18 10.80
N PRO A 296 12.99 6.94 10.43
CA PRO A 296 14.26 6.39 10.86
C PRO A 296 15.49 7.09 10.24
N ASP A 297 15.30 7.87 9.18
CA ASP A 297 16.35 8.66 8.47
C ASP A 297 16.26 10.16 8.75
#